data_AF-A0A9W3GS72-F1
#
_entry.id   AF-A0A9W3GS72-F1
#
_cell.length_a   1.000
_cell.length_b   1.000
_cell.length_c   1.000
_cell.angle_alpha   90.00
_cell.angle_beta   90.00
_cell.angle_gamma   90.00
#
_symmetry.space_group_name_H-M   'P 1'
#
loop_
_entity.id
_entity.type
_entity.pdbx_description
1 polymer ?
#
loop_
_entity_poly.entity_id
_entity_poly.type
_entity_poly.pdbx_seq_one_letter_code
_entity_poly.pdbx_strand_id
1 'polypeptide(L)'
;MAQGQRKFQAQKPAKSKTAAVASARNRGPRKGGRVIAPKKTRIVQQEKLRKNLEVGIRKKIEHDVVMKASSSLPKKLALLKAPAKKKAAASSTTKTPS
;
A
#
# COMPACT_ATOMS: atom_id res chain seq x y z
N MET A 1 -38.36 -53.73 -16.58
CA MET A 1 -39.01 -52.88 -15.56
C MET A 1 -38.16 -51.65 -15.32
N ALA A 2 -38.79 -50.48 -15.28
CA ALA A 2 -38.14 -49.19 -15.08
C ALA A 2 -37.93 -48.88 -13.58
N GLN A 3 -37.01 -47.93 -13.34
CA GLN A 3 -36.77 -47.11 -12.14
C GLN A 3 -35.77 -47.60 -11.08
N GLY A 4 -34.64 -46.90 -11.05
CA GLY A 4 -33.85 -46.63 -9.84
C GLY A 4 -33.38 -45.17 -9.91
N GLN A 5 -33.98 -44.33 -9.07
CA GLN A 5 -33.95 -42.86 -9.12
C GLN A 5 -32.54 -42.25 -9.10
N ARG A 6 -32.35 -41.20 -9.91
CA ARG A 6 -31.17 -40.30 -9.86
C ARG A 6 -30.96 -39.84 -8.42
N LYS A 7 -29.79 -40.16 -7.84
CA LYS A 7 -29.39 -39.59 -6.56
C LYS A 7 -29.22 -38.08 -6.71
N PHE A 8 -29.94 -37.38 -5.85
CA PHE A 8 -30.07 -35.93 -5.73
C PHE A 8 -28.71 -35.22 -5.90
N GLN A 9 -28.55 -34.48 -7.01
CA GLN A 9 -27.49 -33.48 -7.11
C GLN A 9 -27.85 -32.35 -6.14
N ALA A 10 -27.07 -32.20 -5.06
CA ALA A 10 -27.28 -31.11 -4.12
C ALA A 10 -27.08 -29.77 -4.86
N GLN A 11 -28.16 -28.98 -4.98
CA GLN A 11 -28.04 -27.62 -5.47
C GLN A 11 -27.18 -26.81 -4.50
N LYS A 12 -26.05 -26.31 -4.99
CA LYS A 12 -25.24 -25.33 -4.26
C LYS A 12 -26.04 -24.02 -4.24
N PRO A 13 -26.30 -23.42 -3.06
CA PRO A 13 -26.88 -22.09 -3.02
C PRO A 13 -25.83 -21.10 -3.54
N ALA A 14 -26.00 -20.69 -4.79
CA ALA A 14 -25.44 -19.46 -5.29
C ALA A 14 -26.12 -18.31 -4.54
N LYS A 15 -25.50 -17.81 -3.46
CA LYS A 15 -25.72 -16.45 -2.93
C LYS A 15 -24.78 -16.12 -1.77
N SER A 16 -24.06 -15.02 -1.97
CA SER A 16 -23.39 -14.15 -0.99
C SER A 16 -22.05 -14.63 -0.41
N LYS A 17 -20.99 -13.90 -0.78
CA LYS A 17 -19.66 -13.93 -0.12
C LYS A 17 -19.77 -13.68 1.39
N THR A 18 -20.82 -13.00 1.84
CA THR A 18 -21.11 -12.68 3.24
C THR A 18 -21.51 -13.91 4.06
N ALA A 19 -22.29 -14.85 3.53
CA ALA A 19 -22.67 -16.08 4.23
C ALA A 19 -21.47 -17.03 4.44
N ALA A 20 -20.52 -17.05 3.49
CA ALA A 20 -19.29 -17.85 3.61
C ALA A 20 -18.38 -17.34 4.75
N VAL A 21 -18.30 -16.02 4.95
CA VAL A 21 -17.53 -15.40 6.04
C VAL A 21 -18.17 -15.65 7.40
N ALA A 22 -19.51 -15.61 7.50
CA ALA A 22 -20.23 -15.95 8.72
C ALA A 22 -20.07 -17.43 9.10
N SER A 23 -20.16 -18.35 8.12
CA SER A 23 -19.96 -19.78 8.36
C SER A 23 -18.53 -20.13 8.75
N ALA A 24 -17.53 -19.39 8.23
CA ALA A 24 -16.13 -19.59 8.60
C ALA A 24 -15.82 -19.22 10.06
N ARG A 25 -16.59 -18.32 10.68
CA ARG A 25 -16.43 -17.94 12.10
C ARG A 25 -16.99 -18.99 13.07
N ASN A 26 -18.00 -19.76 12.64
CA ASN A 26 -18.65 -20.80 13.46
C ASN A 26 -18.05 -22.19 13.25
N ARG A 27 -17.20 -22.37 12.23
CA ARG A 27 -16.45 -23.62 12.03
C ARG A 27 -15.23 -23.59 12.94
N GLY A 28 -15.17 -24.55 13.86
CA GLY A 28 -13.95 -24.82 14.64
C GLY A 28 -12.73 -25.01 13.73
N PRO A 29 -11.51 -25.06 14.29
CA PRO A 29 -10.28 -25.06 13.50
C PRO A 29 -10.35 -26.08 12.36
N ARG A 30 -10.20 -25.56 11.13
CA ARG A 30 -10.32 -26.37 9.90
C ARG A 30 -9.30 -27.50 9.94
N LYS A 31 -9.46 -28.55 9.13
CA LYS A 31 -8.45 -29.63 9.01
C LYS A 31 -7.05 -29.01 8.78
N GLY A 32 -6.11 -29.27 9.69
CA GLY A 32 -4.76 -28.66 9.72
C GLY A 32 -4.63 -27.34 10.52
N GLY A 33 -5.73 -26.74 10.93
CA GLY A 33 -5.80 -25.59 11.82
C GLY A 33 -5.51 -25.99 13.25
N ARG A 34 -4.44 -25.44 13.82
CA ARG A 34 -4.01 -25.75 15.18
C ARG A 34 -4.95 -25.05 16.18
N VAL A 35 -5.62 -25.81 17.04
CA VAL A 35 -6.38 -25.25 18.17
C VAL A 35 -5.36 -24.73 19.18
N ILE A 36 -5.18 -23.42 19.26
CA ILE A 36 -4.27 -22.81 20.23
C ILE A 36 -5.01 -22.68 21.55
N ALA A 37 -4.48 -23.28 22.61
CA ALA A 37 -5.06 -23.17 23.95
C ALA A 37 -5.15 -21.70 24.42
N PRO A 38 -6.15 -21.33 25.24
CA PRO A 38 -6.38 -19.94 25.66
C PRO A 38 -5.17 -19.22 26.27
N LYS A 39 -4.25 -19.95 26.92
CA LYS A 39 -3.00 -19.36 27.45
C LYS A 39 -2.01 -18.99 26.33
N LYS A 40 -1.95 -19.79 25.27
CA LYS A 40 -1.08 -19.55 24.10
C LYS A 40 -1.69 -18.52 23.14
N THR A 41 -3.00 -18.32 23.12
CA THR A 41 -3.63 -17.25 22.31
C THR A 41 -3.27 -15.86 22.83
N ARG A 42 -3.24 -15.66 24.16
CA ARG A 42 -2.80 -14.40 24.77
C ARG A 42 -1.36 -14.05 24.40
N ILE A 43 -0.46 -15.03 24.48
CA ILE A 43 0.96 -14.83 24.13
C ILE A 43 1.09 -14.47 22.63
N VAL A 44 0.38 -15.17 21.75
CA VAL A 44 0.40 -14.88 20.31
C VAL A 44 -0.18 -13.48 20.01
N GLN A 45 -1.23 -13.06 20.69
CA GLN A 45 -1.79 -11.72 20.54
C GLN A 45 -0.81 -10.64 21.02
N GLN A 46 -0.16 -10.85 22.16
CA GLN A 46 0.87 -9.95 22.68
C GLN A 46 2.07 -9.85 21.73
N GLU A 47 2.52 -10.97 21.17
CA GLU A 47 3.63 -10.98 20.21
C GLU A 47 3.27 -10.23 18.91
N LYS A 48 2.04 -10.43 18.41
CA LYS A 48 1.53 -9.68 17.25
C LYS A 48 1.46 -8.18 17.55
N LEU A 49 0.94 -7.80 18.71
CA LEU A 49 0.86 -6.41 19.14
C LEU A 49 2.27 -5.80 19.23
N ARG A 50 3.22 -6.50 19.87
CA ARG A 50 4.62 -6.08 19.98
C ARG A 50 5.24 -5.84 18.60
N LYS A 51 5.13 -6.80 17.67
CA LYS A 51 5.68 -6.67 16.31
C LYS A 51 5.06 -5.50 15.55
N ASN A 52 3.75 -5.32 15.65
CA ASN A 52 3.05 -4.23 14.97
C ASN A 52 3.49 -2.86 15.49
N LEU A 53 3.64 -2.71 16.82
CA LEU A 53 4.11 -1.48 17.44
C LEU A 53 5.57 -1.19 17.07
N GLU A 54 6.45 -2.20 17.10
CA GLU A 54 7.87 -2.05 16.72
C GLU A 54 8.01 -1.54 15.28
N VAL A 55 7.31 -2.16 14.34
CA VAL A 55 7.32 -1.72 12.93
C VAL A 55 6.70 -0.33 12.77
N GLY A 56 5.60 -0.04 13.49
CA GLY A 56 4.95 1.27 13.45
C GLY A 56 5.83 2.41 13.97
N ILE A 57 6.52 2.18 15.10
CA ILE A 57 7.44 3.15 15.69
C ILE A 57 8.62 3.41 14.77
N ARG A 58 9.26 2.37 14.21
CA ARG A 58 10.35 2.53 13.24
C ARG A 58 9.93 3.39 12.05
N LYS A 59 8.79 3.05 11.43
CA LYS A 59 8.24 3.82 10.29
C LYS A 59 7.97 5.27 10.64
N LYS A 60 7.44 5.55 11.84
CA LYS A 60 7.14 6.91 12.27
C LYS A 60 8.42 7.72 12.50
N ILE A 61 9.42 7.13 13.16
CA ILE A 61 10.73 7.76 13.36
C ILE A 61 11.39 8.06 12.02
N GLU A 62 11.44 7.08 11.11
CA GLU A 62 12.00 7.26 9.77
C GLU A 62 11.31 8.40 9.02
N HIS A 63 9.98 8.41 9.00
CA HIS A 63 9.20 9.48 8.39
C HIS A 63 9.51 10.85 8.99
N ASP A 64 9.49 10.97 10.31
CA ASP A 64 9.67 12.24 11.01
C ASP A 64 11.09 12.78 10.82
N VAL A 65 12.10 11.90 10.84
CA VAL A 65 13.49 12.25 10.53
C VAL A 65 13.63 12.73 9.09
N VAL A 66 13.03 12.02 8.13
CA VAL A 66 13.06 12.40 6.71
C VAL A 66 12.36 13.73 6.47
N MET A 67 11.19 13.96 7.08
CA MET A 67 10.46 15.22 6.96
C MET A 67 11.24 16.37 7.58
N LYS A 68 11.81 16.18 8.77
CA LYS A 68 12.66 17.18 9.43
C LYS A 68 13.85 17.53 8.55
N ALA A 69 14.58 16.53 8.03
CA ALA A 69 15.73 16.74 7.15
C ALA A 69 15.34 17.43 5.82
N SER A 70 14.20 17.05 5.23
CA SER A 70 13.69 17.63 3.98
C SER A 70 13.26 19.09 4.15
N SER A 71 12.71 19.43 5.32
CA SER A 71 12.30 20.80 5.66
C SER A 71 13.46 21.70 6.09
N SER A 72 14.54 21.14 6.67
CA SER A 72 15.74 21.89 7.04
C SER A 72 16.65 22.19 5.84
N LEU A 73 16.53 21.42 4.76
CA LEU A 73 17.19 21.77 3.51
C LEU A 73 16.43 22.93 2.87
N PRO A 74 17.10 24.05 2.53
CA PRO A 74 16.46 25.11 1.77
C PRO A 74 15.88 24.51 0.48
N LYS A 75 14.63 24.89 0.15
CA LYS A 75 13.93 24.50 -1.09
C LYS A 75 14.96 24.43 -2.21
N LYS A 76 15.11 23.26 -2.84
CA LYS A 76 16.02 23.11 -3.99
C LYS A 76 15.69 24.22 -4.98
N LEU A 77 16.58 25.20 -5.06
CA LEU A 77 16.42 26.34 -5.94
C LEU A 77 16.36 25.76 -7.34
N ALA A 78 15.18 25.80 -7.96
CA ALA A 78 15.06 25.53 -9.37
C ALA A 78 15.91 26.60 -10.05
N LEU A 79 17.07 26.21 -10.57
CA LEU A 79 17.90 27.10 -11.38
C LEU A 79 17.04 27.46 -12.59
N LEU A 80 16.39 28.63 -12.53
CA LEU A 80 15.69 29.22 -13.65
C LEU A 80 16.72 29.38 -14.76
N LYS A 81 16.57 28.60 -15.83
CA LYS A 81 17.35 28.75 -17.04
C LYS A 81 17.05 30.14 -17.58
N ALA A 82 18.00 31.06 -17.45
CA ALA A 82 17.90 32.36 -18.11
C ALA A 82 17.71 32.14 -19.62
N PRO A 83 16.75 32.81 -20.28
CA PRO A 83 16.60 32.70 -21.71
C PRO A 83 17.90 33.15 -22.37
N ALA A 84 18.51 32.27 -23.15
CA ALA A 84 19.70 32.59 -23.91
C ALA A 84 19.38 33.78 -24.82
N LYS A 85 20.01 34.93 -24.57
CA LYS A 85 20.06 36.04 -25.53
C LYS A 85 20.62 35.48 -26.84
N LYS A 86 19.74 35.25 -27.83
CA LYS A 86 20.14 35.02 -29.21
C LYS A 86 20.90 36.27 -29.67
N LYS A 87 22.21 36.14 -29.84
CA LYS A 87 22.95 36.99 -30.78
C LYS A 87 22.51 36.57 -32.19
N ALA A 88 21.86 37.47 -32.92
CA ALA A 88 22.04 37.65 -34.37
C ALA A 88 21.21 38.84 -34.90
N ALA A 89 21.93 39.91 -35.26
CA ALA A 89 21.79 40.78 -36.44
C ALA A 89 20.43 41.35 -36.89
N ALA A 90 20.32 42.69 -36.83
CA ALA A 90 19.79 43.59 -37.88
C ALA A 90 20.15 45.05 -37.47
N SER A 91 21.18 45.66 -38.06
CA SER A 91 21.12 46.63 -39.17
C SER A 91 20.62 48.05 -38.78
N SER A 92 21.54 49.02 -38.73
CA SER A 92 21.40 50.40 -39.24
C SER A 92 22.72 51.15 -39.00
N THR A 93 23.61 51.26 -40.00
CA THR A 93 23.80 52.46 -40.87
C THR A 93 24.07 53.71 -40.03
N THR A 94 25.32 54.20 -39.92
CA THR A 94 25.85 55.24 -40.82
C THR A 94 27.39 55.23 -40.94
N LYS A 95 27.84 55.60 -42.14
CA LYS A 95 29.21 55.68 -42.66
C LYS A 95 30.01 56.89 -42.11
N THR A 96 31.25 56.62 -41.65
CA THR A 96 32.58 57.27 -41.99
C THR A 96 32.77 58.80 -41.95
N PRO A 97 34.01 59.33 -42.07
CA PRO A 97 35.22 59.18 -41.24
C PRO A 97 35.89 60.56 -40.93
N SER A 98 36.86 60.63 -40.01
CA SER A 98 38.05 61.53 -40.02
C SER A 98 38.93 61.18 -38.82
#